data_AF-A0A0R1UFX8-F1
#
_entry.id   AF-A0A0R1UFX8-F1
#
_cell.length_a   1.000
_cell.length_b   1.000
_cell.length_c   1.000
_cell.angle_alpha   90.00
_cell.angle_beta   90.00
_cell.angle_gamma   90.00
#
_symmetry.space_group_name_H-M   'P 1'
#
loop_
_entity.id
_entity.type
_entity.pdbx_description
1 polymer ?
#
loop_
_entity_poly.entity_id
_entity_poly.type
_entity_poly.pdbx_seq_one_letter_code
_entity_poly.pdbx_strand_id
1 'polypeptide(L)'
;MKTSELINKLNDAGFIFYMNDYDMIVISTKNMKFNICIGKDFTELDDVKLNLSEVKLTLRELAKLSQLLLTYAETPLDEREDEPKYRVPLRGFKSDNGPQYLTCENNIHGHVFACAPNHSLKQEFTRSELDQLCNDLRFKAIPWFRELIRSNVEEVKDD
;
A
#
# COMPACT_ATOMS: atom_id res chain seq x y z
N MET A 1 -6.48 3.58 -10.90
CA MET A 1 -6.83 3.16 -9.52
C MET A 1 -5.69 2.30 -8.99
N LYS A 2 -5.15 2.66 -7.83
CA LYS A 2 -4.09 1.88 -7.18
C LYS A 2 -4.63 0.58 -6.59
N THR A 3 -3.79 -0.43 -6.40
CA THR A 3 -4.18 -1.71 -5.77
C THR A 3 -4.70 -1.49 -4.35
N SER A 4 -4.00 -0.69 -3.53
CA SER A 4 -4.49 -0.32 -2.20
C SER A 4 -5.87 0.37 -2.23
N GLU A 5 -6.09 1.25 -3.22
CA GLU A 5 -7.35 1.96 -3.41
C GLU A 5 -8.49 0.99 -3.77
N LEU A 6 -8.24 0.02 -4.65
CA LEU A 6 -9.19 -1.03 -4.99
C LEU A 6 -9.55 -1.85 -3.74
N ILE A 7 -8.55 -2.30 -2.98
CA ILE A 7 -8.73 -3.10 -1.76
C ILE A 7 -9.62 -2.34 -0.76
N ASN A 8 -9.31 -1.08 -0.50
CA ASN A 8 -10.09 -0.23 0.42
C ASN A 8 -11.55 -0.09 -0.06
N LYS A 9 -11.77 0.20 -1.35
CA LYS A 9 -13.12 0.33 -1.91
C LYS A 9 -13.92 -0.98 -1.88
N LEU A 10 -13.25 -2.13 -2.05
CA LEU A 10 -13.86 -3.46 -1.93
C LEU A 10 -14.24 -3.77 -0.48
N ASN A 11 -13.35 -3.49 0.47
CA ASN A 11 -13.60 -3.65 1.90
C ASN A 11 -14.80 -2.79 2.36
N ASP A 12 -14.85 -1.53 1.94
CA ASP A 12 -15.97 -0.61 2.22
C ASP A 12 -17.29 -1.10 1.59
N ALA A 13 -17.21 -1.86 0.50
CA ALA A 13 -18.35 -2.50 -0.15
C ALA A 13 -18.71 -3.87 0.45
N GLY A 14 -18.00 -4.32 1.49
CA GLY A 14 -18.29 -5.59 2.19
C GLY A 14 -17.65 -6.83 1.56
N PHE A 15 -16.75 -6.64 0.59
CA PHE A 15 -15.96 -7.71 -0.02
C PHE A 15 -14.62 -7.88 0.69
N ILE A 16 -14.01 -9.05 0.52
CA ILE A 16 -12.64 -9.36 0.95
C ILE A 16 -11.80 -9.53 -0.31
N PHE A 17 -10.58 -9.00 -0.30
CA PHE A 17 -9.58 -9.15 -1.34
C PHE A 17 -8.36 -9.87 -0.76
N TYR A 18 -7.88 -10.91 -1.43
CA TYR A 18 -6.62 -11.58 -1.10
C TYR A 18 -6.02 -12.26 -2.33
N MET A 19 -4.71 -12.50 -2.33
CA MET A 19 -4.08 -13.39 -3.31
C MET A 19 -4.02 -14.80 -2.74
N ASN A 20 -4.28 -15.80 -3.58
CA ASN A 20 -4.10 -17.21 -3.20
C ASN A 20 -2.69 -17.72 -3.60
N ASP A 21 -2.41 -18.97 -3.24
CA ASP A 21 -1.13 -19.64 -3.53
C ASP A 21 -0.83 -19.84 -5.03
N TYR A 22 -1.79 -19.53 -5.91
CA TYR A 22 -1.67 -19.63 -7.36
C TYR A 22 -1.50 -18.26 -8.03
N ASP A 23 -1.11 -17.22 -7.29
CA ASP A 23 -1.01 -15.83 -7.79
C ASP A 23 -2.34 -15.30 -8.36
N MET A 24 -3.48 -15.87 -7.97
CA MET A 24 -4.79 -15.37 -8.38
C MET A 24 -5.34 -14.43 -7.33
N ILE A 25 -5.89 -13.32 -7.80
CA ILE A 25 -6.65 -12.39 -6.99
C ILE A 25 -8.02 -12.98 -6.73
N VAL A 26 -8.36 -13.15 -5.46
CA VAL A 26 -9.64 -13.65 -5.00
C VAL A 26 -10.43 -12.52 -4.35
N ILE A 27 -11.63 -12.28 -4.87
CA ILE A 27 -12.58 -11.32 -4.32
C ILE A 27 -13.78 -12.09 -3.84
N SER A 28 -14.06 -12.05 -2.54
CA SER A 28 -15.14 -12.84 -1.94
C SER A 28 -16.06 -12.01 -1.07
N THR A 29 -17.26 -12.53 -0.82
CA THR A 29 -18.07 -12.06 0.31
C THR A 29 -17.48 -12.58 1.61
N LYS A 30 -17.74 -11.90 2.74
CA LYS A 30 -17.24 -12.34 4.07
C LYS A 30 -17.61 -13.77 4.46
N ASN A 31 -18.74 -14.28 3.97
CA ASN A 31 -19.18 -15.66 4.20
C ASN A 31 -18.64 -16.68 3.17
N MET A 32 -17.74 -16.24 2.28
CA MET A 32 -17.12 -17.01 1.19
C MET A 32 -18.09 -17.75 0.26
N LYS A 33 -19.38 -17.40 0.28
CA LYS A 33 -20.37 -18.01 -0.61
C LYS A 33 -20.21 -17.53 -2.06
N PHE A 34 -19.64 -16.35 -2.24
CA PHE A 34 -19.28 -15.77 -3.51
C PHE A 34 -17.77 -15.62 -3.58
N ASN A 35 -17.16 -16.02 -4.69
CA ASN A 35 -15.81 -15.62 -5.02
C ASN A 35 -15.65 -15.40 -6.53
N ILE A 36 -14.82 -14.41 -6.86
CA ILE A 36 -14.25 -14.21 -8.19
C ILE A 36 -12.76 -14.49 -8.08
N CYS A 37 -12.22 -15.30 -8.97
CA CYS A 37 -10.78 -15.43 -9.16
C CYS A 37 -10.39 -14.70 -10.46
N ILE A 38 -9.34 -13.89 -10.40
CA ILE A 38 -8.82 -13.12 -11.53
C ILE A 38 -7.31 -13.29 -11.55
N GLY A 39 -6.69 -13.38 -12.73
CA GLY A 39 -5.23 -13.36 -12.85
C GLY A 39 -4.64 -12.09 -12.21
N LYS A 40 -3.43 -12.19 -11.65
CA LYS A 40 -2.73 -11.12 -10.91
C LYS A 40 -2.77 -9.75 -11.59
N ASP A 41 -2.63 -9.74 -12.90
CA ASP A 41 -2.54 -8.51 -13.70
C ASP A 41 -3.89 -8.09 -14.31
N PHE A 42 -4.99 -8.76 -13.98
CA PHE A 42 -6.31 -8.54 -14.59
C PHE A 42 -6.31 -8.59 -16.13
N THR A 43 -5.28 -9.18 -16.73
CA THR A 43 -5.10 -9.32 -18.18
C THR A 43 -5.77 -10.58 -18.71
N GLU A 44 -5.88 -11.62 -17.90
CA GLU A 44 -6.57 -12.87 -18.21
C GLU A 44 -8.03 -12.79 -17.75
N LEU A 45 -8.82 -11.96 -18.44
CA LEU A 45 -10.27 -11.83 -18.23
C LEU A 45 -11.05 -13.10 -18.63
N ASP A 46 -10.38 -14.06 -19.27
CA ASP A 46 -10.97 -15.34 -19.70
C ASP A 46 -11.22 -16.32 -18.53
N ASP A 47 -10.72 -16.03 -17.32
CA ASP A 47 -10.79 -16.93 -16.16
C ASP A 47 -11.65 -16.41 -14.98
N VAL A 48 -12.59 -15.49 -15.25
CA VAL A 48 -13.57 -15.03 -14.24
C VAL A 48 -14.53 -16.18 -13.89
N LYS A 49 -14.15 -16.99 -12.89
CA LYS A 49 -14.99 -18.07 -12.36
C LYS A 49 -15.93 -17.50 -11.31
N LEU A 50 -17.21 -17.38 -11.65
CA LEU A 50 -18.28 -17.00 -10.73
C LEU A 50 -18.84 -18.25 -10.07
N ASN A 51 -18.54 -18.48 -8.79
CA ASN A 51 -19.27 -19.48 -8.01
C ASN A 51 -20.46 -18.82 -7.31
N LEU A 52 -21.66 -19.13 -7.77
CA LEU A 52 -22.92 -18.56 -7.28
C LEU A 52 -23.72 -19.53 -6.42
N SER A 53 -23.07 -20.43 -5.67
CA SER A 53 -23.80 -21.30 -4.75
C SER A 53 -24.35 -20.47 -3.57
N GLU A 54 -25.66 -20.24 -3.58
CA GLU A 54 -26.45 -19.65 -2.47
C GLU A 54 -26.22 -18.16 -2.16
N VAL A 55 -25.64 -17.39 -3.09
CA VAL A 55 -25.34 -15.97 -2.89
C VAL A 55 -26.53 -15.11 -3.31
N LYS A 56 -27.01 -14.25 -2.40
CA LYS A 56 -27.92 -13.14 -2.71
C LYS A 56 -27.13 -11.83 -2.74
N LEU A 57 -26.44 -11.55 -3.84
CA LEU A 57 -25.97 -10.19 -4.12
C LEU A 57 -27.14 -9.41 -4.72
N THR A 58 -27.36 -8.21 -4.22
CA THR A 58 -28.26 -7.25 -4.86
C THR A 58 -27.67 -6.81 -6.20
N LEU A 59 -28.53 -6.40 -7.14
CA LEU A 59 -28.08 -5.81 -8.40
C LEU A 59 -27.15 -4.60 -8.18
N ARG A 60 -27.36 -3.85 -7.09
CA ARG A 60 -26.53 -2.71 -6.73
C ARG A 60 -25.12 -3.14 -6.32
N GLU A 61 -24.99 -4.19 -5.51
CA GLU A 61 -23.67 -4.72 -5.11
C GLU A 61 -22.92 -5.28 -6.31
N LEU A 62 -23.62 -6.01 -7.19
CA LEU A 62 -23.02 -6.54 -8.42
C LEU A 62 -22.55 -5.41 -9.35
N ALA A 63 -23.36 -4.37 -9.53
CA ALA A 63 -22.99 -3.20 -10.34
C ALA A 63 -21.79 -2.47 -9.74
N LYS A 64 -21.76 -2.27 -8.41
CA LYS A 64 -20.63 -1.62 -7.72
C LYS A 64 -19.34 -2.43 -7.86
N LEU A 65 -19.41 -3.74 -7.64
CA LEU A 65 -18.27 -4.63 -7.83
C LEU A 65 -17.76 -4.57 -9.28
N SER A 66 -18.65 -4.72 -10.26
CA SER A 66 -18.30 -4.69 -11.69
C SER A 66 -17.62 -3.37 -12.06
N GLN A 67 -18.15 -2.25 -11.58
CA GLN A 67 -17.57 -0.92 -11.85
C GLN A 67 -16.17 -0.76 -11.25
N LEU A 68 -15.94 -1.24 -10.02
CA LEU A 68 -14.62 -1.19 -9.39
C LEU A 68 -13.59 -2.01 -10.18
N LEU A 69 -13.96 -3.24 -10.58
CA LEU A 69 -13.07 -4.13 -11.33
C LEU A 69 -12.76 -3.59 -12.72
N LEU A 70 -13.77 -3.06 -13.43
CA LEU A 70 -13.56 -2.43 -14.73
C LEU A 70 -12.64 -1.20 -14.61
N THR A 71 -12.87 -0.33 -13.63
CA THR A 71 -12.02 0.86 -13.42
C THR A 71 -10.56 0.47 -13.13
N TYR A 72 -10.35 -0.59 -12.34
CA TYR A 72 -9.01 -1.10 -12.07
C TYR A 72 -8.38 -1.74 -13.32
N ALA A 73 -9.11 -2.57 -14.05
CA ALA A 73 -8.65 -3.22 -15.28
C ALA A 73 -8.32 -2.21 -16.40
N GLU A 74 -9.02 -1.07 -16.46
CA GLU A 74 -8.72 0.02 -17.40
C GLU A 74 -7.52 0.89 -16.98
N THR A 75 -7.07 0.79 -15.71
CA THR A 75 -5.87 1.49 -15.26
C THR A 75 -4.62 0.81 -15.85
N PRO A 76 -3.64 1.53 -16.43
CA PRO A 76 -2.37 0.95 -16.87
C PRO A 76 -1.64 0.20 -15.75
N LEU A 77 -0.93 -0.88 -16.07
CA LEU A 77 -0.29 -1.75 -15.05
C LEU A 77 0.71 -0.98 -14.16
N ASP A 78 1.54 -0.13 -14.77
CA ASP A 78 2.49 0.75 -14.10
C ASP A 78 1.84 1.80 -13.20
N GLU A 79 0.57 2.11 -13.45
CA GLU A 79 -0.22 3.00 -12.61
C GLU A 79 -0.97 2.29 -11.47
N ARG A 80 -0.98 0.95 -11.42
CA ARG A 80 -1.71 0.19 -10.38
C ARG A 80 -0.90 -0.03 -9.12
N GLU A 81 0.41 -0.18 -9.21
CA GLU A 81 1.27 -0.39 -8.04
C GLU A 81 1.31 0.85 -7.16
N ASP A 82 1.14 0.66 -5.86
CA ASP A 82 1.38 1.71 -4.88
C ASP A 82 2.85 2.17 -4.96
N GLU A 83 3.08 3.47 -4.80
CA GLU A 83 4.45 3.98 -4.84
C GLU A 83 5.26 3.33 -3.71
N PRO A 84 6.43 2.71 -4.00
CA PRO A 84 7.25 2.08 -2.98
C PRO A 84 7.53 3.04 -1.83
N LYS A 85 7.35 2.53 -0.61
CA LYS A 85 7.66 3.28 0.60
C LYS A 85 8.97 2.83 1.19
N TYR A 86 9.64 3.77 1.84
CA TYR A 86 10.95 3.58 2.43
C TYR A 86 10.95 4.05 3.87
N ARG A 87 11.65 3.31 4.73
CA ARG A 87 12.05 3.75 6.06
C ARG A 87 13.52 4.14 6.02
N VAL A 88 13.90 5.13 6.83
CA VAL A 88 15.29 5.56 6.97
C VAL A 88 15.78 5.10 8.34
N PRO A 89 16.42 3.93 8.47
CA PRO A 89 16.95 3.46 9.74
C PRO A 89 18.06 4.37 10.24
N LEU A 90 18.07 4.67 11.53
CA LEU A 90 19.17 5.38 12.19
C LEU A 90 20.14 4.33 12.74
N ARG A 91 21.07 3.86 11.90
CA ARG A 91 22.02 2.80 12.28
C ARG A 91 22.81 3.20 13.53
N GLY A 92 22.89 2.28 14.49
CA GLY A 92 23.52 2.52 15.80
C GLY A 92 22.59 3.14 16.84
N PHE A 93 21.42 3.64 16.45
CA PHE A 93 20.39 4.12 17.37
C PHE A 93 19.38 3.00 17.64
N LYS A 94 19.42 2.47 18.85
CA LYS A 94 18.50 1.43 19.34
C LYS A 94 17.99 1.81 20.73
N SER A 95 16.75 1.46 21.02
CA SER A 95 16.17 1.51 22.36
C SER A 95 15.65 0.13 22.74
N ASP A 96 15.12 -0.02 23.95
CA ASP A 96 14.43 -1.24 24.37
C ASP A 96 13.23 -1.57 23.46
N ASN A 97 12.69 -0.57 22.76
CA ASN A 97 11.62 -0.71 21.76
C ASN A 97 12.13 -1.05 20.35
N GLY A 98 13.43 -1.31 20.19
CA GLY A 98 14.03 -1.77 18.94
C GLY A 98 14.77 -0.69 18.13
N PRO A 99 15.02 -0.95 16.82
CA PRO A 99 15.73 -0.01 15.95
C PRO A 99 14.97 1.31 15.81
N GLN A 100 15.71 2.42 15.72
CA GLN A 100 15.14 3.74 15.53
C GLN A 100 15.15 4.13 14.06
N TYR A 101 14.11 4.85 13.62
CA TYR A 101 13.94 5.34 12.27
C TYR A 101 13.75 6.86 12.27
N LEU A 102 14.07 7.49 11.15
CA LEU A 102 13.68 8.87 10.88
C LEU A 102 12.16 8.97 10.92
N THR A 103 11.65 9.86 11.75
CA THR A 103 10.22 10.01 11.99
C THR A 103 9.83 11.47 11.84
N CYS A 104 8.69 11.72 11.21
CA CYS A 104 8.04 13.02 11.17
C CYS A 104 6.70 13.01 11.90
N GLU A 105 6.37 14.11 12.56
CA GLU A 105 5.06 14.30 13.16
C GLU A 105 4.00 14.58 12.07
N ASN A 106 3.12 13.61 11.81
CA ASN A 106 1.98 13.65 10.86
C ASN A 106 2.29 13.90 9.37
N ASN A 107 3.31 14.69 9.01
CA ASN A 107 3.74 14.95 7.63
C ASN A 107 5.23 15.35 7.56
N ILE A 108 5.81 15.40 6.35
CA ILE A 108 7.25 15.68 6.13
C ILE A 108 7.71 17.08 6.57
N HIS A 109 6.79 18.04 6.73
CA HIS A 109 7.11 19.40 7.16
C HIS A 109 7.06 19.56 8.69
N GLY A 110 6.58 18.54 9.41
CA GLY A 110 6.55 18.51 10.87
C GLY A 110 7.94 18.31 11.50
N HIS A 111 7.97 18.17 12.82
CA HIS A 111 9.21 17.91 13.55
C HIS A 111 9.81 16.55 13.14
N VAL A 112 11.13 16.52 12.98
CA VAL A 112 11.88 15.33 12.59
C VAL A 112 12.66 14.80 13.79
N PHE A 113 12.47 13.53 14.13
CA PHE A 113 13.07 12.89 15.31
C PHE A 113 13.29 11.40 15.11
N ALA A 114 14.04 10.78 16.03
CA ALA A 114 14.25 9.33 16.07
C ALA A 114 13.10 8.64 16.83
N CYS A 115 12.51 7.59 16.25
CA CYS A 115 11.51 6.78 16.94
C CYS A 115 11.56 5.32 16.50
N ALA A 116 11.18 4.40 17.40
CA ALA A 116 10.91 3.00 17.08
C ALA A 116 9.69 2.88 16.14
N PRO A 117 9.44 1.73 15.50
CA PRO A 117 8.27 1.54 14.64
C PRO A 117 6.96 1.92 15.35
N ASN A 118 6.20 2.83 14.74
CA ASN A 118 4.95 3.35 15.25
C ASN A 118 4.04 3.80 14.09
N HIS A 119 2.96 3.06 13.88
CA HIS A 119 2.00 3.29 12.79
C HIS A 119 1.25 4.64 12.89
N SER A 120 1.24 5.28 14.06
CA SER A 120 0.60 6.59 14.25
C SER A 120 1.50 7.75 13.83
N LEU A 121 2.76 7.50 13.47
CA LEU A 121 3.74 8.51 13.08
C LEU A 121 4.17 8.30 11.63
N LYS A 122 4.62 9.39 10.97
CA LYS A 122 5.13 9.27 9.60
C LYS A 122 6.57 8.77 9.63
N GLN A 123 6.73 7.47 9.40
CA GLN A 123 8.04 6.80 9.31
C GLN A 123 8.31 6.17 7.94
N GLU A 124 7.28 6.11 7.11
CA GLU A 124 7.33 5.59 5.76
C GLU A 124 7.18 6.75 4.77
N PHE A 125 8.11 6.79 3.84
CA PHE A 125 8.28 7.90 2.90
C PHE A 125 8.32 7.38 1.48
N THR A 126 7.70 8.11 0.56
CA THR A 126 7.97 7.90 -0.85
C THR A 126 9.34 8.46 -1.22
N ARG A 127 9.87 8.12 -2.40
CA ARG A 127 11.16 8.67 -2.83
C ARG A 127 11.11 10.19 -3.00
N SER A 128 10.00 10.70 -3.54
CA SER A 128 9.75 12.15 -3.66
C SER A 128 9.76 12.85 -2.30
N GLU A 129 9.15 12.24 -1.28
CA GLU A 129 9.15 12.80 0.08
C GLU A 129 10.56 12.84 0.69
N LEU A 130 11.37 11.81 0.48
CA LEU A 130 12.77 11.78 0.92
C LEU A 130 13.62 12.85 0.20
N ASP A 131 13.40 13.05 -1.09
CA ASP A 131 14.06 14.09 -1.87
C ASP A 131 13.66 15.50 -1.42
N GLN A 132 12.39 15.70 -1.04
CA GLN A 132 11.91 16.93 -0.43
C GLN A 132 12.59 17.18 0.93
N LEU A 133 12.65 16.17 1.80
CA LEU A 133 13.36 16.26 3.09
C LEU A 133 14.85 16.61 2.91
N CYS A 134 15.52 16.03 1.92
CA CYS A 134 16.93 16.35 1.61
C CYS A 134 17.16 17.79 1.14
N ASN A 135 16.14 18.41 0.56
CA ASN A 135 16.19 19.75 -0.02
C ASN A 135 15.50 20.81 0.86
N ASP A 136 14.87 20.39 1.95
CA ASP A 136 14.23 21.26 2.93
C ASP A 136 15.26 22.20 3.57
N LEU A 137 14.93 23.48 3.71
CA LEU A 137 15.83 24.50 4.27
C LEU A 137 16.33 24.14 5.68
N ARG A 138 15.56 23.36 6.45
CA ARG A 138 15.93 22.87 7.79
C ARG A 138 17.15 21.94 7.75
N PHE A 139 17.34 21.20 6.65
CA PHE A 139 18.33 20.13 6.56
C PHE A 139 19.28 20.24 5.37
N LYS A 140 18.97 21.04 4.35
CA LYS A 140 19.73 21.13 3.09
C LYS A 140 21.21 21.53 3.31
N ALA A 141 21.48 22.29 4.37
CA ALA A 141 22.82 22.70 4.78
C ALA A 141 23.54 21.69 5.71
N ILE A 142 22.91 20.56 6.05
CA ILE A 142 23.42 19.53 6.96
C ILE A 142 23.88 18.32 6.13
N PRO A 143 25.20 18.15 5.86
CA PRO A 143 25.68 17.12 4.93
C PRO A 143 25.33 15.69 5.35
N TRP A 144 25.46 15.39 6.64
CA TRP A 144 25.20 14.03 7.17
C TRP A 144 23.73 13.63 7.02
N PHE A 145 22.79 14.58 7.05
CA PHE A 145 21.36 14.28 6.92
C PHE A 145 21.03 13.81 5.50
N ARG A 146 21.64 14.48 4.50
CA ARG A 146 21.53 14.05 3.10
C ARG A 146 22.19 12.69 2.87
N GLU A 147 23.35 12.47 3.50
CA GLU A 147 24.05 11.19 3.41
C GLU A 147 23.24 10.05 4.03
N LEU A 148 22.60 10.30 5.19
CA LEU A 148 21.70 9.38 5.86
C LEU A 148 20.58 8.93 4.92
N ILE A 149 19.84 9.88 4.31
CA ILE A 149 18.73 9.53 3.41
C ILE A 149 19.21 8.83 2.14
N ARG A 150 20.36 9.23 1.57
CA ARG A 150 20.85 8.64 0.31
C ARG A 150 21.41 7.24 0.47
N SER A 151 22.08 6.98 1.58
CA SER A 151 22.88 5.77 1.78
C SER A 151 22.16 4.73 2.64
N ASN A 152 21.03 5.10 3.25
CA ASN A 152 20.42 4.32 4.30
C ASN A 152 18.89 4.39 4.24
N VAL A 153 18.33 3.77 3.20
CA VAL A 153 16.90 3.53 3.04
C VAL A 153 16.63 2.05 2.97
N GLU A 154 15.55 1.62 3.61
CA GLU A 154 15.02 0.26 3.56
C GLU A 154 13.63 0.32 2.95
N GLU A 155 13.40 -0.44 1.89
CA GLU A 155 12.07 -0.55 1.29
C GLU A 155 11.13 -1.28 2.26
N VAL A 156 9.97 -0.69 2.49
CA VAL A 156 8.89 -1.31 3.26
C VAL A 156 8.27 -2.35 2.36
N LYS A 157 8.45 -3.62 2.72
CA LYS A 157 7.68 -4.71 2.12
C LYS A 157 6.34 -4.74 2.83
N ASP A 158 5.25 -4.63 2.07
CA ASP A 158 3.93 -4.91 2.62
C ASP A 158 3.88 -6.39 3.01
N ASP A 159 3.66 -6.66 4.30
CA ASP A 159 3.45 -8.01 4.86
C ASP A 159 2.03 -8.52 4.53
#